data_AF-A0A9W9YIH7-F1
#
_entry.id   AF-A0A9W9YIH7-F1
#
_cell.length_a   1.000
_cell.length_b   1.000
_cell.length_c   1.000
_cell.angle_alpha   90.00
_cell.angle_beta   90.00
_cell.angle_gamma   90.00
#
_symmetry.space_group_name_H-M   'P 1'
#
loop_
_entity.id
_entity.type
_entity.pdbx_description
1 polymer ?
#
loop_
_entity_poly.entity_id
_entity_poly.type
_entity_poly.pdbx_seq_one_letter_code
_entity_poly.pdbx_strand_id
1 'polypeptide(L)'
;MKARIPLVINHLGANECQEGLDGIPEEEVFNSSSLFQNGKTSPAGSHSPKLTPWNPEENLSSSGRYRACDRVVLLAVCFMSAASLVLTLLMLFGIVAPLHCACSGETGVASTSKMKSENDIIEKVSENITSLGKRMEEHIKQVEKSCNEQNEELVDKEFKNVWRVVNESTKRLLSEMTSSMQVLQTKVTYRSKRLEERIEIEEQKSNNTSQVEEQHSKKIQDLDNLLNVTRQDINNVSQEYFKTLWLTGNFTNAELHRVWTAVNLTQIDLLRQLKKVKDNLTEQLNLTTVHLQASEASLLATLIDVNASITEKVNDVSKMAGPIGPPGYNGSQGPAGPPGPKGAGDFSSCQYKVVKDYANWGTNNAIVGQTEPDGKRITGATCSTDFAAEYNMLTKLLATGKWRYVCNCKGTSTLFRPRGAKNCYLHYWECPLTT
;
A
#
# COMPACT_ATOMS: atom_id res chain seq x y z
N MET A 1 51.75 15.77 68.07
CA MET A 1 51.25 17.04 67.52
C MET A 1 50.69 16.77 66.13
N LYS A 2 49.39 16.96 65.93
CA LYS A 2 48.69 16.73 64.65
C LYS A 2 48.87 17.96 63.76
N ALA A 3 49.52 17.80 62.60
CA ALA A 3 49.46 18.77 61.51
C ALA A 3 48.63 18.18 60.37
N ARG A 4 47.46 18.77 60.14
CA ARG A 4 46.54 18.48 59.04
C ARG A 4 47.01 19.27 57.82
N ILE A 5 47.28 18.59 56.71
CA ILE A 5 47.43 19.21 55.40
C ILE A 5 46.03 19.27 54.75
N PRO A 6 45.52 20.44 54.32
CA PRO A 6 44.25 20.51 53.61
C PRO A 6 44.45 20.27 52.11
N LEU A 7 43.70 19.32 51.56
CA LEU A 7 43.49 19.16 50.12
C LEU A 7 42.43 20.17 49.67
N VAL A 8 42.85 21.14 48.87
CA VAL A 8 41.98 22.09 48.16
C VAL A 8 41.63 21.46 46.82
N ILE A 9 40.33 21.21 46.59
CA ILE A 9 39.78 20.82 45.28
C ILE A 9 39.16 22.09 44.68
N ASN A 10 39.81 22.65 43.65
CA ASN A 10 39.22 23.71 42.83
C ASN A 10 38.46 23.08 41.67
N HIS A 11 37.14 23.29 41.65
CA HIS A 11 36.31 23.16 40.47
C HIS A 11 36.17 24.53 39.78
N LEU A 12 36.04 24.47 38.45
CA LEU A 12 35.60 25.48 37.47
C LEU A 12 36.70 26.24 36.71
N GLY A 13 36.56 26.15 35.39
CA GLY A 13 37.33 26.88 34.37
C GLY A 13 37.02 26.35 32.98
N ALA A 14 35.74 26.38 32.58
CA ALA A 14 35.33 26.24 31.19
C ALA A 14 35.41 27.62 30.54
N ASN A 15 36.29 27.78 29.55
CA ASN A 15 36.41 29.00 28.77
C ASN A 15 36.13 28.69 27.29
N GLU A 16 35.47 29.66 26.67
CA GLU A 16 34.95 29.77 25.31
C GLU A 16 35.99 29.56 24.20
N CYS A 17 35.52 29.14 23.02
CA CYS A 17 35.78 29.83 21.76
C CYS A 17 34.58 29.62 20.81
N GLN A 18 34.16 30.73 20.21
CA GLN A 18 33.05 30.91 19.27
C GLN A 18 33.64 31.18 17.86
N GLU A 19 32.75 31.40 16.87
CA GLU A 19 32.99 31.69 15.43
C GLU A 19 33.08 30.43 14.55
N GLY A 20 32.39 30.28 13.42
CA GLY A 20 31.54 31.14 12.59
C GLY A 20 31.44 30.52 11.19
N LEU A 21 30.50 31.02 10.37
CA LEU A 21 30.33 30.87 8.90
C LEU A 21 29.38 29.78 8.36
N ASP A 22 28.21 30.24 7.94
CA ASP A 22 27.72 30.34 6.55
C ASP A 22 27.66 29.08 5.64
N GLY A 23 26.41 28.66 5.37
CA GLY A 23 25.77 28.75 4.05
C GLY A 23 26.33 28.07 2.79
N ILE A 24 25.55 27.08 2.29
CA ILE A 24 25.19 26.77 0.86
C ILE A 24 26.24 25.96 0.02
N PRO A 25 25.87 25.09 -0.96
CA PRO A 25 24.70 24.20 -1.18
C PRO A 25 25.08 22.71 -1.45
N GLU A 26 24.05 21.87 -1.59
CA GLU A 26 24.07 20.61 -2.35
C GLU A 26 24.33 20.87 -3.85
N GLU A 27 25.31 20.19 -4.44
CA GLU A 27 25.20 19.46 -5.72
C GLU A 27 26.53 18.79 -6.11
N GLU A 28 26.41 17.77 -6.97
CA GLU A 28 27.46 17.10 -7.77
C GLU A 28 28.12 15.82 -7.23
N VAL A 29 27.43 14.71 -7.53
CA VAL A 29 27.87 13.65 -8.46
C VAL A 29 29.27 13.08 -8.23
N PHE A 30 29.26 11.86 -7.67
CA PHE A 30 30.32 10.88 -7.74
C PHE A 30 30.79 10.67 -9.19
N ASN A 31 32.03 11.06 -9.48
CA ASN A 31 32.80 10.43 -10.54
C ASN A 31 34.31 10.54 -10.26
N SER A 32 34.95 9.43 -9.92
CA SER A 32 36.37 9.22 -10.23
C SER A 32 36.76 7.77 -9.95
N SER A 33 36.72 6.99 -11.03
CA SER A 33 37.71 5.93 -11.22
C SER A 33 38.99 6.57 -11.73
N SER A 34 40.13 6.23 -11.12
CA SER A 34 41.35 5.75 -11.80
C SER A 34 42.66 6.21 -11.15
N LEU A 35 43.64 5.30 -11.24
CA LEU A 35 45.09 5.48 -11.21
C LEU A 35 45.75 5.97 -9.90
N PHE A 36 46.50 5.06 -9.28
CA PHE A 36 47.95 5.27 -9.12
C PHE A 36 48.69 3.92 -9.18
N GLN A 37 49.48 3.76 -10.23
CA GLN A 37 50.59 2.80 -10.33
C GLN A 37 51.89 3.48 -9.87
N ASN A 38 52.85 2.62 -9.46
CA ASN A 38 54.28 2.84 -9.19
C ASN A 38 54.62 3.23 -7.74
N GLY A 39 55.61 2.61 -7.08
CA GLY A 39 56.62 1.66 -7.55
C GLY A 39 57.47 1.05 -6.42
N LYS A 40 58.21 0.02 -6.86
CA LYS A 40 59.22 -0.84 -6.21
C LYS A 40 60.19 -0.16 -5.23
N THR A 41 60.57 -0.91 -4.18
CA THR A 41 61.96 -1.39 -3.93
C THR A 41 61.97 -2.55 -2.92
N SER A 42 62.66 -3.65 -3.26
CA SER A 42 63.08 -4.77 -2.38
C SER A 42 64.53 -4.52 -1.87
N PRO A 43 65.26 -5.41 -1.15
CA PRO A 43 64.93 -6.77 -0.66
C PRO A 43 65.48 -7.17 0.76
N ALA A 44 65.21 -8.44 1.10
CA ALA A 44 65.98 -9.36 1.98
C ALA A 44 65.42 -9.62 3.40
N GLY A 45 65.36 -10.93 3.74
CA GLY A 45 65.19 -11.41 5.12
C GLY A 45 64.30 -12.62 5.25
N SER A 46 64.89 -13.82 5.14
CA SER A 46 64.29 -15.12 5.44
C SER A 46 63.72 -15.21 6.86
N HIS A 47 62.63 -15.97 7.05
CA HIS A 47 62.55 -17.14 7.94
C HIS A 47 61.09 -17.60 8.07
N SER A 48 60.78 -18.75 7.46
CA SER A 48 59.57 -19.52 7.76
C SER A 48 59.61 -20.05 9.21
N PRO A 49 58.44 -20.27 9.80
CA PRO A 49 58.16 -21.59 10.33
C PRO A 49 56.85 -22.16 9.74
N LYS A 50 56.95 -23.41 9.27
CA LYS A 50 55.83 -24.32 9.05
C LYS A 50 55.06 -24.50 10.37
N LEU A 51 53.74 -24.37 10.35
CA LEU A 51 52.83 -25.20 11.17
C LEU A 51 51.38 -25.13 10.64
N THR A 52 50.93 -26.31 10.20
CA THR A 52 49.58 -26.87 10.06
C THR A 52 48.55 -26.26 9.09
N PRO A 53 47.97 -27.08 8.18
CA PRO A 53 46.81 -26.72 7.36
C PRO A 53 45.55 -26.67 8.23
N TRP A 54 44.88 -25.54 8.23
CA TRP A 54 43.52 -25.45 8.74
C TRP A 54 42.57 -26.06 7.70
N ASN A 55 41.93 -27.15 8.10
CA ASN A 55 40.93 -27.89 7.37
C ASN A 55 39.63 -27.05 7.33
N PRO A 56 39.06 -26.70 6.16
CA PRO A 56 37.76 -26.07 6.07
C PRO A 56 36.70 -27.15 5.78
N GLU A 57 36.34 -27.92 6.80
CA GLU A 57 35.10 -28.70 6.78
C GLU A 57 34.21 -28.27 7.94
N GLU A 58 32.92 -28.15 7.61
CA GLU A 58 31.78 -27.91 8.50
C GLU A 58 31.50 -26.45 8.90
N ASN A 59 30.64 -25.79 8.10
CA ASN A 59 29.31 -25.38 8.57
C ASN A 59 28.46 -24.81 7.42
N LEU A 60 28.11 -25.68 6.46
CA LEU A 60 26.94 -25.50 5.61
C LEU A 60 25.69 -25.86 6.43
N SER A 61 25.19 -24.93 7.23
CA SER A 61 23.95 -25.11 7.99
C SER A 61 23.20 -23.79 8.18
N SER A 62 22.86 -23.12 7.08
CA SER A 62 21.81 -22.08 7.12
C SER A 62 20.81 -22.12 5.95
N SER A 63 20.87 -23.16 5.09
CA SER A 63 19.92 -23.40 4.00
C SER A 63 18.72 -24.25 4.46
N GLY A 64 18.11 -23.88 5.58
CA GLY A 64 17.04 -24.65 6.22
C GLY A 64 15.63 -24.05 6.09
N ARG A 65 15.50 -22.72 5.97
CA ARG A 65 14.18 -22.05 6.07
C ARG A 65 13.53 -21.70 4.73
N TYR A 66 14.30 -21.53 3.65
CA TYR A 66 13.73 -21.32 2.31
C TYR A 66 13.09 -22.60 1.72
N ARG A 67 13.44 -23.80 2.20
CA ARG A 67 12.79 -25.06 1.77
C ARG A 67 11.37 -25.23 2.28
N ALA A 68 11.00 -24.61 3.39
CA ALA A 68 9.68 -24.81 3.99
C ALA A 68 8.60 -24.03 3.23
N CYS A 69 8.85 -22.76 2.89
CA CYS A 69 7.94 -21.96 2.08
C CYS A 69 7.82 -22.49 0.65
N ASP A 70 8.93 -22.90 0.04
CA ASP A 70 8.92 -23.46 -1.30
C ASP A 70 8.10 -24.76 -1.38
N ARG A 71 8.21 -25.64 -0.37
CA ARG A 71 7.38 -26.86 -0.28
C ARG A 71 5.90 -26.57 -0.08
N VAL A 72 5.53 -25.54 0.69
CA VAL A 72 4.13 -25.17 0.88
C VAL A 72 3.53 -24.62 -0.42
N VAL A 73 4.28 -23.78 -1.15
CA VAL A 73 3.85 -23.27 -2.46
C VAL A 73 3.74 -24.41 -3.48
N LEU A 74 4.71 -25.33 -3.53
CA LEU A 74 4.68 -26.49 -4.42
C LEU A 74 3.51 -27.43 -4.11
N LEU A 75 3.21 -27.66 -2.83
CA LEU A 75 2.04 -28.44 -2.42
C LEU A 75 0.73 -27.75 -2.82
N ALA A 76 0.61 -26.44 -2.61
CA ALA A 76 -0.59 -25.68 -3.00
C ALA A 76 -0.82 -25.72 -4.52
N VAL A 77 0.23 -25.52 -5.32
CA VAL A 77 0.14 -25.62 -6.79
C VAL A 77 -0.25 -27.04 -7.22
N CYS A 78 0.32 -28.07 -6.58
CA CYS A 78 0.01 -29.47 -6.88
C CYS A 78 -1.46 -29.81 -6.55
N PHE A 79 -1.99 -29.33 -5.42
CA PHE A 79 -3.40 -29.49 -5.06
C PHE A 79 -4.35 -28.80 -6.05
N MET A 80 -4.02 -27.57 -6.49
CA MET A 80 -4.84 -26.85 -7.47
C MET A 80 -4.83 -27.55 -8.84
N SER A 81 -3.69 -28.06 -9.30
CA SER A 81 -3.61 -28.86 -10.52
C SER A 81 -4.38 -30.17 -10.41
N ALA A 82 -4.27 -30.89 -9.29
CA ALA A 82 -5.02 -32.13 -9.06
C ALA A 82 -6.54 -31.88 -9.03
N ALA A 83 -6.99 -30.84 -8.33
CA ALA A 83 -8.40 -30.46 -8.29
C ALA A 83 -8.95 -30.10 -9.68
N SER A 84 -8.17 -29.35 -10.48
CA SER A 84 -8.53 -29.03 -11.86
C SER A 84 -8.65 -30.27 -12.73
N LEU A 85 -7.77 -31.26 -12.56
CA LEU A 85 -7.77 -32.50 -13.34
C LEU A 85 -8.92 -33.43 -12.95
N VAL A 86 -9.28 -33.45 -11.65
CA VAL A 86 -10.47 -34.15 -11.18
C VAL A 86 -11.74 -33.51 -11.74
N LEU A 87 -11.83 -32.18 -11.74
CA LEU A 87 -12.96 -31.46 -12.34
C LEU A 87 -13.11 -31.72 -13.84
N THR A 88 -12.01 -31.74 -14.60
CA THR A 88 -12.07 -32.06 -16.03
C THR A 88 -12.46 -33.50 -16.29
N LEU A 89 -11.99 -34.46 -15.47
CA LEU A 89 -12.43 -35.86 -15.56
C LEU A 89 -13.91 -36.02 -15.20
N LEU A 90 -14.39 -35.31 -14.18
CA LEU A 90 -15.81 -35.33 -13.81
C LEU A 90 -16.71 -34.74 -14.90
N MET A 91 -16.22 -33.74 -15.65
CA MET A 91 -16.90 -33.24 -16.85
C MET A 91 -16.83 -34.23 -18.01
N LEU A 92 -15.70 -34.90 -18.23
CA LEU A 92 -15.52 -35.91 -19.29
C LEU A 92 -16.39 -37.15 -19.09
N PHE A 93 -16.56 -37.60 -17.85
CA PHE A 93 -17.43 -38.73 -17.50
C PHE A 93 -18.90 -38.33 -17.31
N GLY A 94 -19.25 -37.05 -17.52
CA GLY A 94 -20.64 -36.57 -17.45
C GLY A 94 -21.27 -36.62 -16.05
N ILE A 95 -20.46 -36.77 -15.00
CA ILE A 95 -20.93 -36.78 -13.60
C ILE A 95 -21.27 -35.36 -13.16
N VAL A 96 -20.47 -34.39 -13.60
CA VAL A 96 -20.76 -32.96 -13.43
C VAL A 96 -21.33 -32.46 -14.74
N ALA A 97 -22.65 -32.58 -14.89
CA ALA A 97 -23.36 -31.95 -15.98
C ALA A 97 -23.32 -30.42 -15.80
N PRO A 98 -22.99 -29.62 -16.83
CA PRO A 98 -23.19 -28.17 -16.77
C PRO A 98 -24.66 -27.93 -16.42
N LEU A 99 -24.91 -27.10 -15.39
CA LEU A 99 -26.26 -26.76 -14.93
C LEU A 99 -27.16 -26.53 -16.15
N HIS A 100 -28.17 -27.37 -16.28
CA HIS A 100 -29.10 -27.43 -17.40
C HIS A 100 -29.44 -26.04 -17.96
N CYS A 101 -28.89 -25.72 -19.14
CA CYS A 101 -29.53 -24.76 -20.04
C CYS A 101 -30.82 -25.40 -20.53
N ALA A 102 -31.94 -25.05 -19.90
CA ALA A 102 -33.27 -25.47 -20.28
C ALA A 102 -33.68 -24.77 -21.60
N CYS A 103 -33.26 -25.30 -22.73
CA CYS A 103 -33.87 -25.01 -24.02
C CYS A 103 -34.98 -26.06 -24.25
N SER A 104 -36.16 -25.79 -23.69
CA SER A 104 -37.37 -26.56 -23.98
C SER A 104 -38.05 -25.93 -25.20
N GLY A 105 -38.02 -26.66 -26.32
CA GLY A 105 -38.90 -26.41 -27.45
C GLY A 105 -40.23 -27.11 -27.20
N GLU A 106 -41.29 -26.32 -26.98
CA GLU A 106 -42.65 -26.78 -27.18
C GLU A 106 -43.53 -25.61 -27.63
N THR A 107 -44.10 -25.79 -28.81
CA THR A 107 -45.17 -24.98 -29.40
C THR A 107 -46.44 -25.12 -28.57
N GLY A 108 -46.93 -24.03 -27.99
CA GLY A 108 -48.20 -24.00 -27.26
C GLY A 108 -48.73 -22.59 -27.06
N VAL A 109 -49.81 -22.28 -27.75
CA VAL A 109 -50.58 -21.02 -27.67
C VAL A 109 -51.18 -20.85 -26.28
N ALA A 110 -50.79 -19.79 -25.54
CA ALA A 110 -51.62 -19.17 -24.49
C ALA A 110 -51.04 -17.83 -23.96
N SER A 111 -51.82 -16.77 -24.19
CA SER A 111 -52.14 -15.68 -23.24
C SER A 111 -51.05 -14.74 -22.69
N THR A 112 -51.16 -13.50 -23.16
CA THR A 112 -50.84 -12.21 -22.52
C THR A 112 -50.58 -12.20 -21.00
N SER A 113 -49.32 -12.03 -20.57
CA SER A 113 -48.94 -11.40 -19.28
C SER A 113 -47.43 -11.12 -19.08
N LYS A 114 -46.54 -11.33 -20.07
CA LYS A 114 -45.10 -11.54 -19.82
C LYS A 114 -44.14 -10.33 -19.90
N MET A 115 -44.60 -9.09 -20.11
CA MET A 115 -43.69 -7.91 -20.17
C MET A 115 -43.21 -7.39 -18.81
N LYS A 116 -43.79 -7.84 -17.69
CA LYS A 116 -43.31 -7.45 -16.34
C LYS A 116 -42.11 -8.28 -15.86
N SER A 117 -41.78 -9.36 -16.56
CA SER A 117 -40.76 -10.34 -16.14
C SER A 117 -39.34 -10.00 -16.59
N GLU A 118 -39.16 -9.22 -17.67
CA GLU A 118 -37.82 -8.96 -18.24
C GLU A 118 -37.12 -7.77 -17.58
N ASN A 119 -37.84 -6.69 -17.25
CA ASN A 119 -37.28 -5.58 -16.47
C ASN A 119 -36.81 -6.05 -15.08
N ASP A 120 -37.53 -7.01 -14.49
CA ASP A 120 -37.19 -7.63 -13.20
C ASP A 120 -35.87 -8.44 -13.27
N ILE A 121 -35.52 -8.96 -14.45
CA ILE A 121 -34.27 -9.69 -14.69
C ILE A 121 -33.10 -8.71 -14.85
N ILE A 122 -33.28 -7.61 -15.59
CA ILE A 122 -32.23 -6.59 -15.79
C ILE A 122 -31.90 -5.90 -14.46
N GLU A 123 -32.91 -5.59 -13.65
CA GLU A 123 -32.72 -5.01 -12.32
C GLU A 123 -31.94 -5.96 -11.40
N LYS A 124 -32.30 -7.25 -11.37
CA LYS A 124 -31.56 -8.29 -10.62
C LYS A 124 -30.11 -8.46 -11.08
N VAL A 125 -29.83 -8.36 -12.38
CA VAL A 125 -28.46 -8.46 -12.90
C VAL A 125 -27.63 -7.23 -12.49
N SER A 126 -28.20 -6.03 -12.57
CA SER A 126 -27.55 -4.79 -12.15
C SER A 126 -27.24 -4.78 -10.65
N GLU A 127 -28.19 -5.25 -9.82
CA GLU A 127 -27.98 -5.43 -8.38
C GLU A 127 -26.89 -6.45 -8.09
N ASN A 128 -26.84 -7.56 -8.82
CA ASN A 128 -25.80 -8.58 -8.66
C ASN A 128 -24.42 -8.05 -9.00
N ILE A 129 -24.26 -7.30 -10.11
CA ILE A 129 -22.99 -6.68 -10.51
C ILE A 129 -22.54 -5.65 -9.47
N THR A 130 -23.47 -4.82 -8.99
CA THR A 130 -23.16 -3.82 -7.96
C THR A 130 -22.76 -4.48 -6.63
N SER A 131 -23.43 -5.58 -6.26
CA SER A 131 -23.06 -6.36 -5.08
C SER A 131 -21.70 -7.04 -5.22
N LEU A 132 -21.36 -7.50 -6.43
CA LEU A 132 -20.08 -8.14 -6.72
C LEU A 132 -18.94 -7.12 -6.63
N GLY A 133 -19.12 -5.92 -7.19
CA GLY A 133 -18.15 -4.83 -7.08
C GLY A 133 -17.86 -4.47 -5.62
N LYS A 134 -18.91 -4.33 -4.80
CA LYS A 134 -18.77 -4.06 -3.35
C LYS A 134 -18.01 -5.18 -2.62
N ARG A 135 -18.38 -6.45 -2.86
CA ARG A 135 -17.67 -7.60 -2.27
C ARG A 135 -16.19 -7.61 -2.66
N MET A 136 -15.90 -7.35 -3.93
CA MET A 136 -14.52 -7.35 -4.43
C MET A 136 -13.68 -6.23 -3.80
N GLU A 137 -14.25 -5.04 -3.63
CA GLU A 137 -13.57 -3.92 -2.99
C GLU A 137 -13.35 -4.15 -1.49
N GLU A 138 -14.29 -4.81 -0.80
CA GLU A 138 -14.08 -5.29 0.58
C GLU A 138 -12.97 -6.33 0.66
N HIS A 139 -12.93 -7.31 -0.25
CA HIS A 139 -11.85 -8.29 -0.31
C HIS A 139 -10.48 -7.64 -0.57
N ILE A 140 -10.41 -6.62 -1.44
CA ILE A 140 -9.18 -5.86 -1.69
C ILE A 140 -8.71 -5.17 -0.39
N LYS A 141 -9.61 -4.46 0.30
CA LYS A 141 -9.29 -3.80 1.58
C LYS A 141 -8.85 -4.80 2.65
N GLN A 142 -9.48 -5.97 2.69
CA GLN A 142 -9.14 -7.03 3.63
C GLN A 142 -7.75 -7.62 3.35
N VAL A 143 -7.41 -7.83 2.07
CA VAL A 143 -6.09 -8.31 1.65
C VAL A 143 -5.01 -7.28 1.94
N GLU A 144 -5.24 -6.00 1.63
CA GLU A 144 -4.29 -4.92 1.97
C GLU A 144 -4.04 -4.86 3.48
N LYS A 145 -5.10 -4.93 4.28
CA LYS A 145 -4.97 -4.94 5.74
C LYS A 145 -4.17 -6.14 6.24
N SER A 146 -4.52 -7.35 5.79
CA SER A 146 -3.83 -8.58 6.18
C SER A 146 -2.35 -8.57 5.77
N CYS A 147 -2.04 -8.04 4.59
CA CYS A 147 -0.67 -7.94 4.09
C CYS A 147 0.17 -6.95 4.90
N ASN A 148 -0.41 -5.79 5.28
CA ASN A 148 0.26 -4.82 6.13
C ASN A 148 0.51 -5.37 7.54
N GLU A 149 -0.49 -6.02 8.15
CA GLU A 149 -0.36 -6.64 9.47
C GLU A 149 0.72 -7.73 9.50
N GLN A 150 0.76 -8.62 8.50
CA GLN A 150 1.81 -9.65 8.40
C GLN A 150 3.20 -9.05 8.19
N ASN A 151 3.31 -7.97 7.42
CA ASN A 151 4.58 -7.32 7.16
C ASN A 151 5.14 -6.63 8.43
N GLU A 152 4.29 -5.95 9.19
CA GLU A 152 4.68 -5.35 10.47
C GLU A 152 5.12 -6.43 11.49
N GLU A 153 4.38 -7.54 11.60
CA GLU A 153 4.73 -8.63 12.53
C GLU A 153 6.07 -9.29 12.16
N LEU A 154 6.32 -9.53 10.87
CA LEU A 154 7.58 -10.13 10.41
C LEU A 154 8.78 -9.22 10.67
N VAL A 155 8.65 -7.92 10.35
CA VAL A 155 9.71 -6.93 10.58
C VAL A 155 10.00 -6.78 12.06
N ASP A 156 8.98 -6.67 12.91
CA ASP A 156 9.15 -6.56 14.36
C ASP A 156 9.82 -7.82 14.96
N LYS A 157 9.44 -9.01 14.50
CA LYS A 157 10.02 -10.28 14.96
C LYS A 157 11.50 -10.41 14.60
N GLU A 158 11.87 -10.12 13.37
CA GLU A 158 13.27 -10.15 12.93
C GLU A 158 14.10 -9.06 13.62
N PHE A 159 13.55 -7.85 13.76
CA PHE A 159 14.20 -6.76 14.47
C PHE A 159 14.46 -7.12 15.94
N LYS A 160 13.47 -7.68 16.64
CA LYS A 160 13.63 -8.16 18.03
C LYS A 160 14.69 -9.26 18.14
N ASN A 161 14.78 -10.16 17.17
CA ASN A 161 15.81 -11.20 17.15
C ASN A 161 17.22 -10.60 16.98
N VAL A 162 17.39 -9.68 16.03
CA VAL A 162 18.67 -8.98 15.81
C VAL A 162 19.05 -8.18 17.06
N TRP A 163 18.11 -7.40 17.61
CA TRP A 163 18.32 -6.62 18.83
C TRP A 163 18.78 -7.49 20.00
N ARG A 164 18.14 -8.64 20.19
CA ARG A 164 18.52 -9.60 21.24
C ARG A 164 19.94 -10.12 21.06
N VAL A 165 20.31 -10.53 19.84
CA VAL A 165 21.66 -11.05 19.54
C VAL A 165 22.73 -9.98 19.76
N VAL A 166 22.48 -8.75 19.30
CA VAL A 166 23.39 -7.62 19.53
C VAL A 166 23.54 -7.33 21.02
N ASN A 167 22.42 -7.21 21.75
CA ASN A 167 22.44 -6.89 23.18
C ASN A 167 23.20 -7.94 24.00
N GLU A 168 22.99 -9.23 23.73
CA GLU A 168 23.71 -10.31 24.42
C GLU A 168 25.21 -10.31 24.06
N SER A 169 25.56 -10.02 22.80
CA SER A 169 26.96 -9.91 22.38
C SER A 169 27.67 -8.72 23.06
N THR A 170 26.99 -7.58 23.16
CA THR A 170 27.49 -6.39 23.88
C THR A 170 27.69 -6.67 25.36
N LYS A 171 26.74 -7.36 26.02
CA LYS A 171 26.89 -7.75 27.43
C LYS A 171 28.09 -8.67 27.65
N ARG A 172 28.29 -9.67 26.77
CA ARG A 172 29.44 -10.59 26.85
C ARG A 172 30.74 -9.81 26.74
N LEU A 173 30.89 -8.97 25.72
CA LEU A 173 32.09 -8.12 25.54
C LEU A 173 32.34 -7.21 26.74
N LEU A 174 31.30 -6.58 27.28
CA LEU A 174 31.42 -5.71 28.46
C LEU A 174 31.91 -6.48 29.69
N SER A 175 31.43 -7.71 29.88
CA SER A 175 31.85 -8.58 30.99
C SER A 175 33.30 -9.03 30.86
N GLU A 176 33.75 -9.39 29.66
CA GLU A 176 35.13 -9.78 29.37
C GLU A 176 36.09 -8.59 29.57
N MET A 177 35.68 -7.41 29.13
CA MET A 177 36.44 -6.17 29.33
C MET A 177 36.56 -5.82 30.82
N THR A 178 35.46 -5.93 31.57
CA THR A 178 35.44 -5.64 33.02
C THR A 178 36.35 -6.61 33.77
N SER A 179 36.30 -7.90 33.45
CA SER A 179 37.17 -8.93 34.05
C SER A 179 38.65 -8.66 33.76
N SER A 180 38.99 -8.37 32.51
CA SER A 180 40.36 -8.03 32.10
C SER A 180 40.88 -6.79 32.82
N MET A 181 40.04 -5.77 32.97
CA MET A 181 40.39 -4.53 33.65
C MET A 181 40.60 -4.73 35.16
N GLN A 182 39.82 -5.60 35.80
CA GLN A 182 40.03 -5.98 37.20
C GLN A 182 41.34 -6.74 37.42
N VAL A 183 41.71 -7.67 36.51
CA VAL A 183 43.00 -8.37 36.56
C VAL A 183 44.16 -7.38 36.41
N LEU A 184 44.03 -6.41 35.50
CA LEU A 184 45.04 -5.38 35.35
C LEU A 184 45.15 -4.50 36.59
N GLN A 185 44.02 -4.06 37.14
CA GLN A 185 43.96 -3.21 38.34
C GLN A 185 44.59 -3.90 39.55
N THR A 186 44.29 -5.19 39.77
CA THR A 186 44.90 -5.98 40.86
C THR A 186 46.41 -6.12 40.68
N LYS A 187 46.89 -6.37 39.46
CA LYS A 187 48.33 -6.46 39.15
C LYS A 187 49.07 -5.14 39.38
N VAL A 188 48.46 -4.02 38.99
CA VAL A 188 49.00 -2.67 39.22
C VAL A 188 49.03 -2.37 40.73
N THR A 189 47.95 -2.64 41.44
CA THR A 189 47.86 -2.42 42.90
C THR A 189 48.89 -3.24 43.66
N TYR A 190 49.08 -4.52 43.30
CA TYR A 190 50.10 -5.38 43.88
C TYR A 190 51.52 -4.85 43.66
N ARG A 191 51.83 -4.42 42.43
CA ARG A 191 53.15 -3.83 42.13
C ARG A 191 53.38 -2.52 42.87
N SER A 192 52.34 -1.68 43.01
CA SER A 192 52.39 -0.43 43.77
C SER A 192 52.69 -0.67 45.25
N LYS A 193 52.00 -1.62 45.90
CA LYS A 193 52.27 -1.95 47.31
C LYS A 193 53.68 -2.49 47.52
N ARG A 194 54.11 -3.42 46.66
CA ARG A 194 55.45 -4.00 46.73
C ARG A 194 56.55 -2.95 46.55
N LEU A 195 56.23 -1.88 45.84
CA LEU A 195 57.12 -0.75 45.68
C LEU A 195 57.17 0.13 46.93
N GLU A 196 56.02 0.49 47.50
CA GLU A 196 55.95 1.25 48.76
C GLU A 196 56.74 0.55 49.87
N GLU A 197 56.58 -0.78 50.02
CA GLU A 197 57.37 -1.58 50.97
C GLU A 197 58.88 -1.46 50.72
N ARG A 198 59.32 -1.43 49.45
CA ARG A 198 60.74 -1.28 49.11
C ARG A 198 61.25 0.12 49.41
N ILE A 199 60.42 1.15 49.20
CA ILE A 199 60.77 2.53 49.53
C ILE A 199 60.94 2.66 51.04
N GLU A 200 60.00 2.14 51.83
CA GLU A 200 60.04 2.23 53.29
C GLU A 200 61.24 1.48 53.90
N ILE A 201 61.57 0.28 53.40
CA ILE A 201 62.77 -0.48 53.82
C ILE A 201 64.06 0.29 53.53
N GLU A 202 64.13 0.96 52.38
CA GLU A 202 65.31 1.70 51.96
C GLU A 202 65.43 3.03 52.71
N GLU A 203 64.32 3.71 52.98
CA GLU A 203 64.24 4.88 53.86
C GLU A 203 64.75 4.56 55.27
N GLN A 204 64.41 3.39 55.83
CA GLN A 204 64.94 2.95 57.12
C GLN A 204 66.45 2.64 57.10
N LYS A 205 67.01 2.21 55.95
CA LYS A 205 68.46 2.02 55.78
C LYS A 205 69.23 3.35 55.67
N SER A 206 68.55 4.47 55.43
CA SER A 206 69.14 5.78 55.11
C SER A 206 69.76 6.57 56.26
N ASN A 207 69.96 6.00 57.45
CA ASN A 207 70.62 6.67 58.57
C ASN A 207 72.16 6.78 58.47
N ASN A 208 72.77 6.59 57.28
CA ASN A 208 74.18 6.89 56.99
C ASN A 208 74.32 7.50 55.56
N THR A 209 74.85 8.72 55.47
CA THR A 209 74.33 9.77 54.55
C THR A 209 75.15 10.09 53.28
N SER A 210 75.47 9.16 52.39
CA SER A 210 75.75 9.53 50.97
C SER A 210 75.59 8.35 50.01
N GLN A 211 76.01 7.16 50.45
CA GLN A 211 75.86 5.93 49.66
C GLN A 211 74.39 5.54 49.47
N VAL A 212 73.51 5.98 50.39
CA VAL A 212 72.07 5.72 50.32
C VAL A 212 71.36 6.63 49.32
N GLU A 213 71.80 7.88 49.17
CA GLU A 213 71.23 8.79 48.15
C GLU A 213 71.48 8.26 46.74
N GLU A 214 72.68 7.75 46.46
CA GLU A 214 73.01 7.16 45.16
C GLU A 214 72.20 5.88 44.89
N GLN A 215 72.06 5.02 45.91
CA GLN A 215 71.30 3.78 45.79
C GLN A 215 69.79 4.03 45.64
N HIS A 216 69.25 5.06 46.31
CA HIS A 216 67.86 5.49 46.15
C HIS A 216 67.62 6.12 44.78
N SER A 217 68.53 6.98 44.32
CA SER A 217 68.43 7.61 43.00
C SER A 217 68.35 6.56 41.88
N LYS A 218 69.20 5.53 41.95
CA LYS A 218 69.17 4.41 41.00
C LYS A 218 67.85 3.64 41.05
N LYS A 219 67.28 3.39 42.22
CA LYS A 219 66.00 2.68 42.37
C LYS A 219 64.81 3.52 41.90
N ILE A 220 64.83 4.83 42.14
CA ILE A 220 63.82 5.76 41.61
C ILE A 220 63.88 5.75 40.07
N GLN A 221 65.07 5.71 39.49
CA GLN A 221 65.24 5.63 38.04
C GLN A 221 64.77 4.29 37.47
N ASP A 222 65.11 3.17 38.11
CA ASP A 222 64.59 1.84 37.73
C ASP A 222 63.06 1.78 37.81
N LEU A 223 62.49 2.47 38.80
CA LEU A 223 61.06 2.55 38.95
C LEU A 223 60.40 3.38 37.85
N ASP A 224 60.94 4.54 37.54
CA ASP A 224 60.41 5.41 36.49
C ASP A 224 60.44 4.69 35.13
N ASN A 225 61.53 3.94 34.86
CA ASN A 225 61.64 3.06 33.71
C ASN A 225 60.54 1.99 33.70
N LEU A 226 60.29 1.31 34.82
CA LEU A 226 59.24 0.30 34.92
C LEU A 226 57.83 0.89 34.75
N LEU A 227 57.60 2.10 35.27
CA LEU A 227 56.34 2.81 35.17
C LEU A 227 56.08 3.27 33.73
N ASN A 228 57.12 3.72 33.03
CA ASN A 228 57.06 4.04 31.59
C ASN A 228 56.77 2.80 30.73
N VAL A 229 57.43 1.66 31.00
CA VAL A 229 57.11 0.39 30.31
C VAL A 229 55.65 -0.01 30.57
N THR A 230 55.18 0.08 31.82
CA THR A 230 53.80 -0.27 32.17
C THR A 230 52.78 0.67 31.50
N ARG A 231 53.07 1.97 31.41
CA ARG A 231 52.24 2.95 30.71
C ARG A 231 52.15 2.63 29.22
N GLN A 232 53.26 2.23 28.62
CA GLN A 232 53.31 1.84 27.21
C GLN A 232 52.53 0.55 26.95
N ASP A 233 52.64 -0.46 27.82
CA ASP A 233 51.85 -1.69 27.73
C ASP A 233 50.35 -1.42 27.83
N ILE A 234 49.93 -0.55 28.75
CA ILE A 234 48.51 -0.15 28.88
C ILE A 234 48.01 0.53 27.60
N ASN A 235 48.80 1.42 27.02
CA ASN A 235 48.44 2.08 25.76
C ASN A 235 48.32 1.07 24.61
N ASN A 236 49.25 0.12 24.50
CA ASN A 236 49.22 -0.91 23.47
C ASN A 236 47.97 -1.81 23.61
N VAL A 237 47.66 -2.26 24.83
CA VAL A 237 46.45 -3.07 25.10
C VAL A 237 45.19 -2.28 24.79
N SER A 238 45.13 -1.00 25.17
CA SER A 238 44.00 -0.12 24.87
C SER A 238 43.78 0.05 23.37
N GLN A 239 44.86 0.18 22.59
CA GLN A 239 44.77 0.33 21.13
C GLN A 239 44.25 -0.95 20.46
N GLU A 240 44.74 -2.13 20.85
CA GLU A 240 44.26 -3.41 20.32
C GLU A 240 42.78 -3.65 20.65
N TYR A 241 42.34 -3.28 21.85
CA TYR A 241 40.93 -3.32 22.22
C TYR A 241 40.08 -2.39 21.38
N PHE A 242 40.51 -1.13 21.19
CA PHE A 242 39.76 -0.16 20.39
C PHE A 242 39.65 -0.60 18.93
N LYS A 243 40.72 -1.17 18.36
CA LYS A 243 40.74 -1.75 17.02
C LYS A 243 39.75 -2.90 16.90
N THR A 244 39.72 -3.80 17.88
CA THR A 244 38.77 -4.94 17.89
C THR A 244 37.33 -4.45 17.98
N LEU A 245 37.05 -3.51 18.88
CA LEU A 245 35.72 -2.90 19.04
C LEU A 245 35.25 -2.22 17.75
N TRP A 246 36.15 -1.47 17.10
CA TRP A 246 35.88 -0.79 15.83
C TRP A 246 35.58 -1.80 14.71
N LEU A 247 36.36 -2.88 14.60
CA LEU A 247 36.12 -3.93 13.60
C LEU A 247 34.78 -4.64 13.84
N THR A 248 34.44 -4.96 15.10
CA THR A 248 33.13 -5.55 15.45
C THR A 248 31.98 -4.61 15.12
N GLY A 249 32.11 -3.31 15.43
CA GLY A 249 31.10 -2.30 15.07
C GLY A 249 30.93 -2.12 13.56
N ASN A 250 32.02 -2.21 12.79
CA ASN A 250 31.94 -2.14 11.34
C ASN A 250 31.26 -3.38 10.75
N PHE A 251 31.53 -4.56 11.32
CA PHE A 251 30.85 -5.81 10.95
C PHE A 251 29.33 -5.75 11.23
N THR A 252 28.91 -5.26 12.40
CA THR A 252 27.47 -5.15 12.71
C THR A 252 26.76 -4.17 11.77
N ASN A 253 27.43 -3.09 11.37
CA ASN A 253 26.89 -2.14 10.41
C ASN A 253 26.74 -2.77 9.01
N ALA A 254 27.70 -3.59 8.57
CA ALA A 254 27.62 -4.34 7.32
C ALA A 254 26.46 -5.35 7.32
N GLU A 255 26.25 -6.07 8.42
CA GLU A 255 25.12 -7.00 8.56
C GLU A 255 23.77 -6.28 8.63
N LEU A 256 23.70 -5.13 9.32
CA LEU A 256 22.51 -4.28 9.31
C LEU A 256 22.18 -3.80 7.89
N HIS A 257 23.21 -3.37 7.14
CA HIS A 257 23.05 -2.95 5.76
C HIS A 257 22.59 -4.11 4.87
N ARG A 258 23.09 -5.33 5.08
CA ARG A 258 22.61 -6.53 4.38
C ARG A 258 21.13 -6.80 4.65
N VAL A 259 20.72 -6.80 5.91
CA VAL A 259 19.32 -6.98 6.29
C VAL A 259 18.44 -5.90 5.67
N TRP A 260 18.88 -4.64 5.74
CA TRP A 260 18.15 -3.51 5.13
C TRP A 260 18.00 -3.69 3.61
N THR A 261 19.05 -4.10 2.90
CA THR A 261 18.95 -4.37 1.45
C THR A 261 18.02 -5.53 1.13
N ALA A 262 18.02 -6.60 1.94
CA ALA A 262 17.12 -7.73 1.75
C ALA A 262 15.64 -7.32 1.94
N VAL A 263 15.34 -6.52 2.98
CA VAL A 263 14.00 -5.99 3.24
C VAL A 263 13.52 -5.08 2.09
N ASN A 264 14.40 -4.21 1.60
CA ASN A 264 14.07 -3.33 0.47
C ASN A 264 13.78 -4.14 -0.81
N LEU A 265 14.57 -5.20 -1.07
CA LEU A 265 14.32 -6.11 -2.20
C LEU A 265 12.99 -6.86 -2.06
N THR A 266 12.64 -7.34 -0.86
CA THR A 266 11.35 -8.01 -0.63
C THR A 266 10.18 -7.05 -0.81
N GLN A 267 10.31 -5.79 -0.40
CA GLN A 267 9.30 -4.76 -0.62
C GLN A 267 9.05 -4.53 -2.12
N ILE A 268 10.12 -4.44 -2.92
CA ILE A 268 10.03 -4.31 -4.37
C ILE A 268 9.34 -5.52 -5.02
N ASP A 269 9.66 -6.74 -4.58
CA ASP A 269 9.02 -7.95 -5.13
C ASP A 269 7.52 -8.01 -4.78
N LEU A 270 7.15 -7.65 -3.55
CA LEU A 270 5.76 -7.63 -3.13
C LEU A 270 4.93 -6.60 -3.92
N LEU A 271 5.48 -5.40 -4.15
CA LEU A 271 4.86 -4.39 -5.03
C LEU A 271 4.69 -4.91 -6.46
N ARG A 272 5.66 -5.67 -6.97
CA ARG A 272 5.58 -6.29 -8.31
C ARG A 272 4.47 -7.34 -8.36
N GLN A 273 4.32 -8.16 -7.32
CA GLN A 273 3.25 -9.17 -7.25
C GLN A 273 1.87 -8.51 -7.17
N LEU A 274 1.70 -7.49 -6.33
CA LEU A 274 0.46 -6.72 -6.23
C LEU A 274 0.08 -6.09 -7.58
N LYS A 275 1.06 -5.55 -8.32
CA LYS A 275 0.82 -5.02 -9.66
C LYS A 275 0.30 -6.08 -10.62
N LYS A 276 0.90 -7.29 -10.64
CA LYS A 276 0.42 -8.39 -11.49
C LYS A 276 -1.02 -8.79 -11.18
N VAL A 277 -1.37 -8.87 -9.88
CA VAL A 277 -2.74 -9.19 -9.46
C VAL A 277 -3.72 -8.11 -9.93
N LYS A 278 -3.34 -6.84 -9.77
CA LYS A 278 -4.14 -5.69 -10.24
C LYS A 278 -4.34 -5.73 -11.76
N ASP A 279 -3.28 -5.96 -12.52
CA ASP A 279 -3.35 -5.99 -13.98
C ASP A 279 -4.24 -7.15 -14.47
N ASN A 280 -4.07 -8.35 -13.91
CA ASN A 280 -4.92 -9.52 -14.21
C ASN A 280 -6.41 -9.27 -13.86
N LEU A 281 -6.67 -8.63 -12.72
CA LEU A 281 -8.04 -8.29 -12.33
C LEU A 281 -8.67 -7.27 -13.27
N THR A 282 -7.89 -6.28 -13.70
CA THR A 282 -8.31 -5.26 -14.67
C THR A 282 -8.63 -5.89 -16.01
N GLU A 283 -7.82 -6.85 -16.46
CA GLU A 283 -8.06 -7.61 -17.68
C GLU A 283 -9.36 -8.43 -17.59
N GLN A 284 -9.60 -9.14 -16.48
CA GLN A 284 -10.86 -9.88 -16.28
C GLN A 284 -12.08 -8.96 -16.26
N LEU A 285 -11.96 -7.77 -15.65
CA LEU A 285 -13.04 -6.79 -15.63
C LEU A 285 -13.36 -6.27 -17.04
N ASN A 286 -12.34 -5.98 -17.84
CA ASN A 286 -12.51 -5.57 -19.24
C ASN A 286 -13.17 -6.68 -20.09
N LEU A 287 -12.72 -7.93 -19.93
CA LEU A 287 -13.34 -9.08 -20.60
C LEU A 287 -14.82 -9.25 -20.24
N THR A 288 -15.14 -9.12 -18.96
CA THR A 288 -16.53 -9.19 -18.47
C THR A 288 -17.38 -8.05 -19.05
N THR A 289 -16.82 -6.84 -19.12
CA THR A 289 -17.48 -5.67 -19.70
C THR A 289 -17.83 -5.90 -21.17
N VAL A 290 -16.88 -6.42 -21.96
CA VAL A 290 -17.11 -6.75 -23.39
C VAL A 290 -18.18 -7.82 -23.54
N HIS A 291 -18.18 -8.85 -22.69
CA HIS A 291 -19.19 -9.90 -22.73
C HIS A 291 -20.60 -9.36 -22.42
N LEU A 292 -20.73 -8.48 -21.43
CA LEU A 292 -22.00 -7.83 -21.11
C LEU A 292 -22.49 -6.94 -22.26
N GLN A 293 -21.61 -6.15 -22.88
CA GLN A 293 -21.95 -5.32 -24.04
C GLN A 293 -22.41 -6.16 -25.24
N ALA A 294 -21.75 -7.29 -25.50
CA ALA A 294 -22.18 -8.22 -26.55
C ALA A 294 -23.57 -8.82 -26.24
N SER A 295 -23.83 -9.18 -24.98
CA SER A 295 -25.14 -9.67 -24.56
C SER A 295 -26.22 -8.59 -24.67
N GLU A 296 -25.92 -7.34 -24.34
CA GLU A 296 -26.82 -6.21 -24.49
C GLU A 296 -27.18 -5.98 -25.96
N ALA A 297 -26.19 -5.97 -26.86
CA ALA A 297 -26.40 -5.83 -28.29
C ALA A 297 -27.29 -6.96 -28.85
N SER A 298 -27.09 -8.19 -28.38
CA SER A 298 -27.93 -9.33 -28.76
C SER A 298 -29.38 -9.17 -28.28
N LEU A 299 -29.59 -8.65 -27.07
CA LEU A 299 -30.92 -8.36 -26.51
C LEU A 299 -31.62 -7.23 -27.26
N LEU A 300 -30.90 -6.19 -27.65
CA LEU A 300 -31.45 -5.09 -28.46
C LEU A 300 -31.89 -5.59 -29.84
N ALA A 301 -31.13 -6.49 -30.45
CA ALA A 301 -31.51 -7.10 -31.72
C ALA A 301 -32.82 -7.89 -31.62
N THR A 302 -32.98 -8.72 -30.58
CA THR A 302 -34.22 -9.49 -30.37
C THR A 302 -35.41 -8.58 -30.05
N LEU A 303 -35.21 -7.50 -29.31
CA LEU A 303 -36.24 -6.48 -29.04
C LEU A 303 -36.73 -5.80 -30.33
N ILE A 304 -35.82 -5.46 -31.25
CA ILE A 304 -36.16 -4.87 -32.55
C ILE A 304 -37.02 -5.84 -33.37
N ASP A 305 -36.63 -7.12 -33.43
CA ASP A 305 -37.39 -8.15 -34.16
C ASP A 305 -38.79 -8.37 -33.56
N VAL A 306 -38.90 -8.44 -32.23
CA VAL A 306 -40.19 -8.57 -31.55
C VAL A 306 -41.08 -7.35 -31.82
N ASN A 307 -40.51 -6.14 -31.74
CA ASN A 307 -41.25 -4.91 -32.03
C ASN A 307 -41.73 -4.85 -33.49
N ALA A 308 -40.90 -5.30 -34.43
CA ALA A 308 -41.30 -5.43 -35.85
C ALA A 308 -42.48 -6.40 -36.01
N SER A 309 -42.42 -7.58 -35.37
CA SER A 309 -43.51 -8.58 -35.42
C SER A 309 -44.81 -8.07 -34.77
N ILE A 310 -44.72 -7.35 -33.65
CA ILE A 310 -45.90 -6.74 -33.01
C ILE A 310 -46.49 -5.66 -33.92
N THR A 311 -45.65 -4.80 -34.50
CA THR A 311 -46.10 -3.72 -35.41
C THR A 311 -46.82 -4.30 -36.63
N GLU A 312 -46.32 -5.40 -37.19
CA GLU A 312 -46.99 -6.13 -38.27
C GLU A 312 -48.37 -6.65 -37.82
N LYS A 313 -48.45 -7.37 -36.69
CA LYS A 313 -49.73 -7.88 -36.16
C LYS A 313 -50.73 -6.77 -35.84
N VAL A 314 -50.28 -5.65 -35.28
CA VAL A 314 -51.14 -4.50 -34.99
C VAL A 314 -51.67 -3.87 -36.28
N ASN A 315 -50.84 -3.77 -37.32
CA ASN A 315 -51.28 -3.28 -38.63
C ASN A 315 -52.32 -4.22 -39.26
N ASP A 316 -52.19 -5.52 -39.08
CA ASP A 316 -53.18 -6.49 -39.56
C ASP A 316 -54.51 -6.40 -38.79
N VAL A 317 -54.46 -6.25 -37.46
CA VAL A 317 -55.65 -6.04 -36.64
C VAL A 317 -56.32 -4.69 -36.93
N SER A 318 -55.55 -3.63 -37.16
CA SER A 318 -56.07 -2.31 -37.54
C SER A 318 -56.83 -2.32 -38.86
N LYS A 319 -56.55 -3.28 -39.74
CA LYS A 319 -57.23 -3.47 -41.02
C LYS A 319 -58.43 -4.42 -40.92
N MET A 320 -58.66 -5.05 -39.77
CA MET A 320 -59.88 -5.82 -39.56
C MET A 320 -61.07 -4.86 -39.55
N ALA A 321 -62.03 -5.10 -40.45
CA ALA A 321 -63.28 -4.35 -40.48
C ALA A 321 -63.98 -4.49 -39.13
N GLY A 322 -64.51 -3.37 -38.61
CA GLY A 322 -65.29 -3.38 -37.37
C GLY A 322 -66.49 -4.33 -37.46
N PRO A 323 -67.03 -4.78 -36.32
CA PRO A 323 -68.20 -5.67 -36.32
C PRO A 323 -69.31 -5.03 -37.16
N ILE A 324 -69.88 -5.83 -38.07
CA ILE A 324 -71.04 -5.44 -38.87
C ILE A 324 -72.11 -4.92 -37.90
N GLY A 325 -72.55 -3.68 -38.11
CA GLY A 325 -73.65 -3.12 -37.33
C GLY A 325 -74.87 -4.04 -37.40
N PRO A 326 -75.71 -4.09 -36.35
CA PRO A 326 -76.91 -4.93 -36.35
C PRO A 326 -77.74 -4.67 -37.62
N PRO A 327 -78.35 -5.71 -38.23
CA PRO A 327 -79.11 -5.55 -39.46
C PRO A 327 -80.14 -4.43 -39.30
N GLY A 328 -80.12 -3.44 -40.20
CA GLY A 328 -81.19 -2.46 -40.28
C GLY A 328 -82.52 -3.15 -40.57
N TYR A 329 -83.64 -2.49 -40.29
CA TYR A 329 -85.03 -3.00 -40.41
C TYR A 329 -85.47 -3.40 -41.85
N ASN A 330 -84.54 -3.62 -42.78
CA ASN A 330 -84.76 -4.17 -44.14
C ASN A 330 -83.52 -4.92 -44.69
N GLY A 331 -82.56 -5.34 -43.86
CA GLY A 331 -81.41 -6.17 -44.29
C GLY A 331 -80.25 -5.43 -44.97
N SER A 332 -80.21 -4.10 -44.96
CA SER A 332 -79.04 -3.34 -45.40
C SER A 332 -77.97 -3.28 -44.31
N GLN A 333 -76.72 -3.53 -44.71
CA GLN A 333 -75.54 -3.43 -43.84
C GLN A 333 -75.26 -1.96 -43.54
N GLY A 334 -75.20 -1.60 -42.25
CA GLY A 334 -74.90 -0.24 -41.81
C GLY A 334 -73.48 0.20 -42.22
N PRO A 335 -73.25 1.51 -42.46
CA PRO A 335 -71.93 2.03 -42.80
C PRO A 335 -70.91 1.73 -41.70
N ALA A 336 -69.66 1.49 -42.11
CA ALA A 336 -68.55 1.32 -41.17
C ALA A 336 -68.40 2.54 -40.25
N GLY A 337 -68.16 2.32 -38.96
CA GLY A 337 -67.94 3.39 -37.99
C GLY A 337 -66.73 4.26 -38.35
N PRO A 338 -66.72 5.55 -37.95
CA PRO A 338 -65.62 6.46 -38.23
C PRO A 338 -64.30 5.97 -37.61
N PRO A 339 -63.14 6.26 -38.23
CA PRO A 339 -61.83 5.98 -37.65
C PRO A 339 -61.69 6.59 -36.24
N GLY A 340 -61.07 5.86 -35.33
CA GLY A 340 -60.82 6.34 -33.97
C GLY A 340 -59.97 7.61 -33.93
N PRO A 341 -60.11 8.45 -32.89
CA PRO A 341 -59.36 9.70 -32.77
C PRO A 341 -57.85 9.45 -32.75
N LYS A 342 -57.11 10.31 -33.45
CA LYS A 342 -55.64 10.27 -33.51
C LYS A 342 -55.07 10.39 -32.08
N GLY A 343 -54.19 9.47 -31.70
CA GLY A 343 -53.62 9.42 -30.35
C GLY A 343 -52.90 10.71 -29.96
N ALA A 344 -53.12 11.16 -28.73
CA ALA A 344 -52.49 12.36 -28.18
C ALA A 344 -51.02 12.11 -27.82
N GLY A 345 -50.11 12.94 -28.33
CA GLY A 345 -48.70 12.94 -27.93
C GLY A 345 -47.71 12.98 -29.08
N ASP A 346 -47.66 14.09 -29.81
CA ASP A 346 -46.56 14.32 -30.75
C ASP A 346 -45.32 14.84 -30.01
N PHE A 347 -44.49 13.90 -29.53
CA PHE A 347 -43.23 14.23 -28.83
C PHE A 347 -42.19 14.88 -29.75
N SER A 348 -42.39 14.93 -31.07
CA SER A 348 -41.49 15.63 -31.99
C SER A 348 -41.49 17.16 -31.75
N SER A 349 -42.53 17.68 -31.11
CA SER A 349 -42.66 19.10 -30.77
C SER A 349 -41.97 19.47 -29.45
N CYS A 350 -41.35 18.52 -28.75
CA CYS A 350 -40.66 18.77 -27.49
C CYS A 350 -39.30 19.45 -27.71
N GLN A 351 -38.96 20.43 -26.88
CA GLN A 351 -37.70 21.16 -26.92
C GLN A 351 -36.87 20.88 -25.68
N TYR A 352 -35.60 20.52 -25.89
CA TYR A 352 -34.61 20.39 -24.82
C TYR A 352 -34.12 21.77 -24.38
N LYS A 353 -34.04 21.98 -23.07
CA LYS A 353 -33.57 23.22 -22.45
C LYS A 353 -32.70 22.92 -21.23
N VAL A 354 -31.87 23.91 -20.90
CA VAL A 354 -30.97 23.86 -19.74
C VAL A 354 -31.09 25.18 -18.98
N VAL A 355 -31.31 25.09 -17.67
CA VAL A 355 -31.14 26.23 -16.74
C VAL A 355 -29.93 25.96 -15.87
N LYS A 356 -29.15 27.01 -15.57
CA LYS A 356 -27.97 26.90 -14.70
C LYS A 356 -27.97 27.97 -13.62
N ASP A 357 -27.40 27.64 -12.48
CA ASP A 357 -27.12 28.58 -11.40
C ASP A 357 -25.73 28.29 -10.78
N TYR A 358 -25.15 29.28 -10.11
CA TYR A 358 -23.81 29.21 -9.55
C TYR A 358 -23.84 29.37 -8.02
N ALA A 359 -22.99 28.59 -7.33
CA ALA A 359 -22.78 28.80 -5.90
C ALA A 359 -21.96 30.09 -5.70
N ASN A 360 -22.53 31.06 -4.97
CA ASN A 360 -21.77 32.23 -4.53
C ASN A 360 -20.64 31.79 -3.59
N TRP A 361 -19.48 32.47 -3.67
CA TRP A 361 -18.34 32.20 -2.80
C TRP A 361 -18.75 32.23 -1.33
N GLY A 362 -18.47 31.13 -0.61
CA GLY A 362 -18.86 30.93 0.79
C GLY A 362 -20.13 30.09 0.98
N THR A 363 -20.93 29.87 -0.06
CA THR A 363 -22.06 28.92 -0.01
C THR A 363 -21.65 27.57 -0.59
N ASN A 364 -21.88 26.49 0.17
CA ASN A 364 -21.57 25.13 -0.26
C ASN A 364 -22.68 24.50 -1.13
N ASN A 365 -23.66 25.31 -1.53
CA ASN A 365 -24.88 24.83 -2.17
C ASN A 365 -25.30 25.75 -3.33
N ALA A 366 -25.64 25.14 -4.47
CA ALA A 366 -26.25 25.81 -5.62
C ALA A 366 -27.62 25.19 -5.89
N ILE A 367 -28.65 26.03 -6.06
CA ILE A 367 -30.03 25.58 -6.27
C ILE A 367 -30.57 26.20 -7.56
N VAL A 368 -30.89 25.36 -8.54
CA VAL A 368 -31.53 25.81 -9.79
C VAL A 368 -32.89 25.14 -9.92
N GLY A 369 -33.90 25.82 -10.45
CA GLY A 369 -35.20 25.19 -10.66
C GLY A 369 -36.08 25.85 -11.71
N GLN A 370 -36.93 25.05 -12.33
CA GLN A 370 -37.86 25.44 -13.38
C GLN A 370 -39.29 25.04 -13.00
N THR A 371 -40.22 25.97 -13.16
CA THR A 371 -41.67 25.68 -13.05
C THR A 371 -42.23 25.50 -14.44
N GLU A 372 -43.21 24.61 -14.60
CA GLU A 372 -43.87 24.39 -15.89
C GLU A 372 -44.43 25.71 -16.47
N PRO A 373 -44.08 26.07 -17.72
CA PRO A 373 -44.64 27.25 -18.37
C PRO A 373 -46.12 27.04 -18.74
N ASP A 374 -46.87 28.12 -18.93
CA ASP A 374 -48.25 28.04 -19.43
C ASP A 374 -48.32 27.42 -20.83
N GLY A 375 -49.31 26.55 -21.05
CA GLY A 375 -49.52 25.85 -22.31
C GLY A 375 -48.46 24.79 -22.66
N LYS A 376 -47.54 24.49 -21.74
CA LYS A 376 -46.48 23.50 -21.93
C LYS A 376 -46.37 22.56 -20.74
N ARG A 377 -45.83 21.37 -20.96
CA ARG A 377 -45.55 20.37 -19.94
C ARG A 377 -44.10 19.96 -19.97
N ILE A 378 -43.48 19.76 -18.81
CA ILE A 378 -42.15 19.16 -18.74
C ILE A 378 -42.31 17.65 -18.68
N THR A 379 -41.82 16.94 -19.70
CA THR A 379 -41.96 15.48 -19.82
C THR A 379 -40.80 14.71 -19.22
N GLY A 380 -39.65 15.36 -19.07
CA GLY A 380 -38.46 14.80 -18.42
C GLY A 380 -37.57 15.90 -17.88
N ALA A 381 -36.88 15.62 -16.78
CA ALA A 381 -35.90 16.50 -16.18
C ALA A 381 -34.78 15.71 -15.51
N THR A 382 -33.55 16.22 -15.54
CA THR A 382 -32.38 15.64 -14.88
C THR A 382 -31.41 16.73 -14.42
N CYS A 383 -30.58 16.41 -13.43
CA CYS A 383 -29.62 17.33 -12.85
C CYS A 383 -28.19 16.95 -13.24
N SER A 384 -27.33 17.94 -13.39
CA SER A 384 -25.89 17.73 -13.47
C SER A 384 -25.14 18.87 -12.78
N THR A 385 -23.82 18.71 -12.58
CA THR A 385 -23.02 19.70 -11.87
C THR A 385 -21.57 19.71 -12.33
N ASP A 386 -20.98 20.90 -12.34
CA ASP A 386 -19.52 21.05 -12.41
C ASP A 386 -18.98 21.22 -10.99
N PHE A 387 -18.17 20.25 -10.57
CA PHE A 387 -17.38 20.28 -9.33
C PHE A 387 -18.16 20.16 -8.00
N ALA A 388 -19.48 19.99 -7.98
CA ALA A 388 -20.15 19.58 -6.74
C ALA A 388 -19.90 18.09 -6.43
N ALA A 389 -19.96 17.72 -5.16
CA ALA A 389 -19.76 16.34 -4.72
C ALA A 389 -21.00 15.47 -5.01
N GLU A 390 -22.18 16.08 -4.95
CA GLU A 390 -23.46 15.42 -5.19
C GLU A 390 -24.49 16.42 -5.76
N TYR A 391 -25.49 15.89 -6.45
CA TYR A 391 -26.68 16.64 -6.87
C TYR A 391 -27.95 15.86 -6.52
N ASN A 392 -28.98 16.56 -6.05
CA ASN A 392 -30.25 15.97 -5.67
C ASN A 392 -31.39 16.64 -6.47
N MET A 393 -32.21 15.83 -7.15
CA MET A 393 -33.39 16.31 -7.87
C MET A 393 -34.62 16.27 -6.97
N LEU A 394 -35.34 17.38 -6.91
CA LEU A 394 -36.57 17.55 -6.14
C LEU A 394 -37.70 18.01 -7.07
N THR A 395 -38.88 17.42 -6.89
CA THR A 395 -40.08 17.76 -7.66
C THR A 395 -41.19 18.17 -6.69
N LYS A 396 -41.82 19.32 -6.94
CA LYS A 396 -42.86 19.88 -6.07
C LYS A 396 -44.05 20.36 -6.88
N LEU A 397 -45.26 19.95 -6.50
CA LEU A 397 -46.50 20.54 -7.01
C LEU A 397 -46.77 21.87 -6.30
N LEU A 398 -46.91 22.94 -7.05
CA LEU A 398 -47.25 24.26 -6.51
C LEU A 398 -48.76 24.38 -6.30
N ALA A 399 -49.17 25.31 -5.43
CA ALA A 399 -50.59 25.62 -5.20
C ALA A 399 -51.35 26.03 -6.48
N THR A 400 -50.61 26.49 -7.51
CA THR A 400 -51.15 26.82 -8.83
C THR A 400 -51.45 25.59 -9.70
N GLY A 401 -51.23 24.37 -9.20
CA GLY A 401 -51.41 23.12 -9.94
C GLY A 401 -50.28 22.77 -10.92
N LYS A 402 -49.20 23.58 -10.95
CA LYS A 402 -48.04 23.37 -11.84
C LYS A 402 -46.91 22.66 -11.11
N TRP A 403 -46.17 21.80 -11.81
CA TRP A 403 -44.97 21.18 -11.26
C TRP A 403 -43.76 22.12 -11.30
N ARG A 404 -42.93 22.03 -10.27
CA ARG A 404 -41.62 22.69 -10.18
C ARG A 404 -40.55 21.64 -9.95
N TYR A 405 -39.53 21.68 -10.79
CA TYR A 405 -38.36 20.81 -10.75
C TYR A 405 -37.17 21.61 -10.24
N VAL A 406 -36.42 21.06 -9.29
CA VAL A 406 -35.32 21.75 -8.61
C VAL A 406 -34.12 20.81 -8.51
N CYS A 407 -32.96 21.28 -8.93
CA CYS A 407 -31.67 20.63 -8.70
C CYS A 407 -30.94 21.33 -7.56
N ASN A 408 -30.46 20.53 -6.61
CA ASN A 408 -29.76 20.98 -5.42
C ASN A 408 -28.36 20.35 -5.40
N CYS A 409 -27.33 21.12 -5.77
CA CYS A 409 -25.96 20.65 -5.91
C CYS A 409 -25.13 21.04 -4.68
N LYS A 410 -24.55 20.05 -3.99
CA LYS A 410 -23.90 20.22 -2.69
C LYS A 410 -22.45 19.76 -2.68
N GLY A 411 -21.68 20.36 -1.77
CA GLY A 411 -20.30 19.98 -1.50
C GLY A 411 -19.36 20.39 -2.64
N THR A 412 -18.11 19.95 -2.55
CA THR A 412 -17.10 20.13 -3.59
C THR A 412 -16.47 18.77 -3.84
N SER A 413 -16.46 18.31 -5.10
CA SER A 413 -15.89 17.01 -5.45
C SER A 413 -14.39 17.00 -5.20
N THR A 414 -13.89 15.94 -4.55
CA THR A 414 -12.46 15.71 -4.35
C THR A 414 -11.80 15.04 -5.56
N LEU A 415 -12.60 14.49 -6.49
CA LEU A 415 -12.14 13.79 -7.68
C LEU A 415 -11.66 14.75 -8.78
N PHE A 416 -12.13 15.99 -8.76
CA PHE A 416 -11.81 17.01 -9.77
C PHE A 416 -11.28 18.26 -9.08
N ARG A 417 -10.09 18.74 -9.49
CA ARG A 417 -9.54 20.01 -8.99
C ARG A 417 -10.32 21.18 -9.61
N PRO A 418 -11.11 21.94 -8.83
CA PRO A 418 -11.94 23.00 -9.40
C PRO A 418 -11.07 24.12 -9.96
N ARG A 419 -11.28 24.48 -11.23
CA ARG A 419 -10.68 25.65 -11.89
C ARG A 419 -11.63 26.87 -11.92
N GLY A 420 -12.79 26.78 -11.28
CA GLY A 420 -13.82 27.82 -11.32
C GLY A 420 -14.93 27.64 -10.29
N ALA A 421 -15.99 28.44 -10.42
CA ALA A 421 -17.18 28.35 -9.57
C ALA A 421 -17.94 27.04 -9.81
N LYS A 422 -18.60 26.54 -8.76
CA LYS A 422 -19.47 25.35 -8.84
C LYS A 422 -20.74 25.70 -9.57
N ASN A 423 -21.06 24.94 -10.62
CA ASN A 423 -22.27 25.13 -11.41
C ASN A 423 -23.25 23.99 -11.14
N CYS A 424 -24.53 24.33 -11.05
CA CYS A 424 -25.63 23.37 -10.99
C CYS A 424 -26.52 23.55 -12.22
N TYR A 425 -26.84 22.45 -12.90
CA TYR A 425 -27.63 22.46 -14.13
C TYR A 425 -28.91 21.64 -13.96
N LEU A 426 -30.02 22.18 -14.47
CA LEU A 426 -31.28 21.47 -14.67
C LEU A 426 -31.52 21.34 -16.17
N HIS A 427 -31.48 20.11 -16.66
CA HIS A 427 -31.79 19.76 -18.04
C HIS A 427 -33.24 19.28 -18.10
N TYR A 428 -34.02 19.74 -19.07
CA TYR A 428 -35.43 19.35 -19.18
C TYR A 428 -35.95 19.41 -20.60
N TRP A 429 -37.03 18.66 -20.87
CA TRP A 429 -37.76 18.69 -22.13
C TRP A 429 -39.13 19.32 -21.91
N GLU A 430 -39.40 20.45 -22.56
CA GLU A 430 -40.73 21.07 -22.57
C GLU A 430 -41.48 20.71 -23.85
N CYS A 431 -42.73 20.29 -23.72
CA CYS A 431 -43.59 19.93 -24.83
C CYS A 431 -44.85 20.80 -24.82
N PRO A 432 -45.33 21.27 -25.98
CA PRO A 432 -46.62 21.94 -26.03
C PRO A 432 -47.74 20.97 -25.64
N LEU A 433 -48.67 21.46 -24.83
CA LEU A 433 -49.93 20.76 -24.63
C LEU A 433 -50.76 21.03 -25.88
N THR A 434 -50.78 20.08 -26.83
CA THR A 434 -51.64 20.16 -28.03
C THR A 434 -53.09 20.33 -27.59
N THR A 435 -53.67 21.48 -27.90
CA THR A 435 -55.14 21.68 -27.91
C THR A 435 -55.77 21.02 -29.11
#